data_AF-A0A851ABZ8-F1
#
_entry.id   AF-A0A851ABZ8-F1
#
_cell.length_a   1.000
_cell.length_b   1.000
_cell.length_c   1.000
_cell.angle_alpha   90.00
_cell.angle_beta   90.00
_cell.angle_gamma   90.00
#
_symmetry.space_group_name_H-M   'P 1'
#
loop_
_entity.id
_entity.type
_entity.pdbx_description
1 polymer ?
#
loop_
_entity_poly.entity_id
_entity_poly.type
_entity_poly.pdbx_seq_one_letter_code
_entity_poly.pdbx_strand_id
1 'polypeptide(L)'
;METLVREKGVNSFQMFMTYKDLYMLRDSELYQVFRACRDIGAIARVHAENGELVAEGAKEALDLGITGPEGIEISRPEELEAEATHRVITIANRTHCPVYLVNVSSMSAGDVIAAAKMQGKVVYAETTTAHATLTGLHYYHQDWFHAAAYVTVPPLRLDTNTSAYLMSLLAKNRAPSGPHSVGAALPKPSLSTCGAGCPTPRASDCVGAPLPGHPAPWVLSSLGTVLHGCPNP
;
A
#
# COMPACT_ATOMS: atom_id res chain seq x y z
N MET A 1 15.52 -2.93 -11.58
CA MET A 1 15.46 -3.01 -10.11
C MET A 1 16.85 -2.91 -9.48
N GLU A 2 17.82 -3.75 -9.87
CA GLU A 2 19.18 -3.73 -9.29
C GLU A 2 19.87 -2.35 -9.26
N THR A 3 19.90 -1.63 -10.38
CA THR A 3 20.51 -0.29 -10.44
C THR A 3 19.89 0.69 -9.43
N LEU A 4 18.56 0.65 -9.26
CA LEU A 4 17.86 1.51 -8.31
C LEU A 4 18.29 1.22 -6.86
N VAL A 5 18.47 -0.05 -6.52
CA VAL A 5 18.94 -0.46 -5.19
C VAL A 5 20.40 -0.08 -4.97
N ARG A 6 21.28 -0.46 -5.90
CA ARG A 6 22.72 -0.32 -5.74
C ARG A 6 23.20 1.13 -5.83
N GLU A 7 22.58 1.94 -6.69
CA GLU A 7 23.12 3.26 -7.05
C GLU A 7 22.21 4.42 -6.66
N LYS A 8 20.91 4.17 -6.43
CA LYS A 8 19.91 5.22 -6.19
C LYS A 8 19.30 5.19 -4.79
N GLY A 9 19.71 4.24 -3.94
CA GLY A 9 19.24 4.14 -2.55
C GLY A 9 17.77 3.72 -2.41
N VAL A 10 17.17 3.12 -3.44
CA VAL A 10 15.78 2.62 -3.40
C VAL A 10 15.78 1.21 -2.79
N ASN A 11 14.92 0.95 -1.79
CA ASN A 11 14.84 -0.37 -1.15
C ASN A 11 13.43 -0.96 -1.10
N SER A 12 12.47 -0.37 -1.81
CA SER A 12 11.10 -0.87 -1.89
C SER A 12 10.53 -0.66 -3.30
N PHE A 13 9.67 -1.59 -3.72
CA PHE A 13 9.01 -1.57 -5.02
C PHE A 13 7.52 -1.79 -4.83
N GLN A 14 6.70 -0.98 -5.52
CA GLN A 14 5.25 -1.07 -5.49
C GLN A 14 4.73 -1.91 -6.66
N MET A 15 3.86 -2.87 -6.36
CA MET A 15 3.17 -3.72 -7.32
C MET A 15 1.66 -3.63 -7.11
N PHE A 16 0.89 -3.92 -8.16
CA PHE A 16 -0.57 -3.85 -8.13
C PHE A 16 -1.16 -5.19 -8.56
N MET A 17 -2.15 -5.67 -7.80
CA MET A 17 -2.99 -6.82 -8.18
C MET A 17 -4.31 -6.42 -8.84
N THR A 18 -4.55 -5.10 -8.89
CA THR A 18 -5.69 -4.45 -9.53
C THR A 18 -5.20 -3.50 -10.63
N TYR A 19 -6.12 -2.74 -11.23
CA TYR A 19 -5.89 -1.94 -12.43
C TYR A 19 -5.53 -2.83 -13.62
N LYS A 20 -6.46 -3.74 -13.95
CA LYS A 20 -6.39 -4.60 -15.13
C LYS A 20 -6.06 -3.76 -16.38
N ASP A 21 -5.22 -4.30 -17.24
CA ASP A 21 -4.71 -3.67 -18.46
C ASP A 21 -3.85 -2.40 -18.30
N LEU A 22 -3.55 -1.98 -17.06
CA LEU A 22 -2.74 -0.80 -16.76
C LEU A 22 -1.50 -1.12 -15.91
N TYR A 23 -1.71 -1.59 -14.67
CA TYR A 23 -0.62 -1.84 -13.71
C TYR A 23 -0.62 -3.25 -13.12
N MET A 24 -1.70 -4.00 -13.37
CA MET A 24 -1.92 -5.32 -12.78
C MET A 24 -0.83 -6.32 -13.20
N LEU A 25 -0.20 -6.96 -12.21
CA LEU A 25 0.65 -8.12 -12.43
C LEU A 25 -0.12 -9.41 -12.17
N ARG A 26 0.13 -10.42 -13.00
CA ARG A 26 -0.37 -11.79 -12.80
C ARG A 26 0.48 -12.51 -11.76
N ASP A 27 -0.06 -13.58 -11.18
CA ASP A 27 0.62 -14.34 -10.13
C ASP A 27 2.02 -14.84 -10.51
N SER A 28 2.20 -15.26 -11.76
CA SER A 28 3.51 -15.68 -12.28
C SER A 28 4.53 -14.53 -12.29
N GLU A 29 4.08 -13.31 -12.57
CA GLU A 29 4.93 -12.11 -12.59
C GLU A 29 5.24 -11.67 -11.15
N LEU A 30 4.24 -11.67 -10.25
CA LEU A 30 4.45 -11.43 -8.82
C LEU A 30 5.48 -12.40 -8.23
N TYR A 31 5.40 -13.69 -8.57
CA TYR A 31 6.38 -14.68 -8.13
C TYR A 31 7.82 -14.31 -8.55
N GLN A 32 8.02 -13.90 -9.81
CA GLN A 32 9.36 -13.51 -10.29
C GLN A 32 9.82 -12.18 -9.67
N VAL A 33 8.94 -11.20 -9.53
CA VAL A 33 9.27 -9.91 -8.91
C VAL A 33 9.63 -10.09 -7.44
N PHE A 34 8.93 -10.96 -6.69
CA PHE A 34 9.25 -11.22 -5.29
C PHE A 34 10.58 -11.95 -5.12
N ARG A 35 10.90 -12.88 -6.02
CA ARG A 35 12.24 -13.45 -6.09
C ARG A 35 13.30 -12.37 -6.32
N ALA A 36 13.07 -11.49 -7.29
CA ALA A 36 14.00 -10.40 -7.57
C ALA A 36 14.16 -9.45 -6.36
N CYS A 37 13.06 -9.06 -5.70
CA CYS A 37 13.09 -8.25 -4.48
C CYS A 37 13.90 -8.91 -3.37
N ARG A 38 13.70 -10.21 -3.13
CA ARG A 38 14.49 -10.99 -2.16
C ARG A 38 15.98 -10.95 -2.52
N ASP A 39 16.33 -11.26 -3.76
CA ASP A 39 17.72 -11.40 -4.21
C ASP A 39 18.50 -10.07 -4.10
N ILE A 40 17.81 -8.93 -4.22
CA ILE A 40 18.39 -7.59 -4.09
C ILE A 40 18.18 -6.96 -2.70
N GLY A 41 17.56 -7.66 -1.75
CA GLY A 41 17.30 -7.16 -0.40
C GLY A 41 16.27 -6.02 -0.32
N ALA A 42 15.30 -5.96 -1.23
CA ALA A 42 14.24 -4.96 -1.27
C ALA A 42 12.91 -5.50 -0.72
N ILE A 43 12.04 -4.58 -0.30
CA ILE A 43 10.68 -4.89 0.19
C ILE A 43 9.67 -4.80 -0.94
N ALA A 44 8.85 -5.84 -1.07
CA ALA A 44 7.74 -5.88 -1.99
C ALA A 44 6.49 -5.23 -1.37
N ARG A 45 6.12 -4.03 -1.85
CA ARG A 45 4.86 -3.35 -1.49
C ARG A 45 3.76 -3.76 -2.47
N VAL A 46 2.57 -4.08 -1.97
CA VAL A 46 1.49 -4.61 -2.81
C VAL A 46 0.17 -3.95 -2.47
N HIS A 47 -0.46 -3.37 -3.49
CA HIS A 47 -1.88 -3.01 -3.49
C HIS A 47 -2.70 -4.27 -3.83
N ALA A 48 -3.38 -4.82 -2.84
CA ALA A 48 -3.97 -6.15 -2.92
C ALA A 48 -5.51 -6.09 -3.02
N GLU A 49 -6.01 -5.99 -4.25
CA GLU A 49 -7.41 -6.25 -4.61
C GLU A 49 -7.42 -7.14 -5.85
N ASN A 50 -8.41 -8.02 -5.99
CA ASN A 50 -8.52 -8.88 -7.17
C ASN A 50 -8.93 -8.06 -8.42
N GLY A 51 -7.97 -7.71 -9.27
CA GLY A 51 -8.18 -6.84 -10.43
C GLY A 51 -9.16 -7.34 -11.48
N GLU A 52 -9.30 -8.66 -11.65
CA GLU A 52 -10.27 -9.24 -12.57
C GLU A 52 -11.70 -9.01 -12.06
N LEU A 53 -11.94 -9.33 -10.78
CA LEU A 53 -13.25 -9.15 -10.16
C LEU A 53 -13.62 -7.68 -9.99
N VAL A 54 -12.64 -6.82 -9.71
CA VAL A 54 -12.82 -5.36 -9.70
C VAL A 54 -13.31 -4.86 -11.07
N ALA A 55 -12.72 -5.34 -12.16
CA ALA A 55 -13.08 -4.90 -13.50
C ALA A 55 -14.51 -5.34 -13.88
N GLU A 56 -14.87 -6.59 -13.58
CA GLU A 56 -16.23 -7.09 -13.81
C GLU A 56 -17.26 -6.41 -12.90
N GLY A 57 -16.95 -6.21 -11.61
CA GLY A 57 -17.85 -5.51 -10.68
C GLY A 57 -18.10 -4.06 -11.06
N ALA A 58 -17.08 -3.35 -11.59
CA ALA A 58 -17.25 -1.99 -12.07
C ALA A 58 -18.14 -1.93 -13.32
N LYS A 59 -17.96 -2.89 -14.24
CA LYS A 59 -18.82 -3.03 -15.42
C LYS A 59 -20.27 -3.34 -15.02
N GLU A 60 -20.48 -4.30 -14.13
CA GLU A 60 -21.80 -4.67 -13.63
C GLU A 60 -22.52 -3.50 -12.96
N ALA A 61 -21.83 -2.74 -12.10
CA ALA A 61 -22.40 -1.55 -11.47
C ALA A 61 -22.88 -0.51 -12.51
N LEU A 62 -22.07 -0.26 -13.54
CA LEU A 62 -22.44 0.65 -14.64
C LEU A 62 -23.61 0.11 -15.48
N ASP A 63 -23.63 -1.18 -15.78
CA ASP A 63 -24.72 -1.84 -16.51
C ASP A 63 -26.05 -1.77 -15.76
N LEU A 64 -26.00 -1.74 -14.42
CA LEU A 64 -27.15 -1.49 -13.54
C LEU A 64 -27.52 0.00 -13.40
N GLY A 65 -26.80 0.91 -14.07
CA GLY A 65 -27.04 2.35 -14.03
C GLY A 65 -26.46 3.06 -12.80
N ILE A 66 -25.61 2.39 -12.02
CA ILE A 66 -24.94 2.97 -10.84
C ILE A 66 -23.71 3.75 -11.34
N THR A 67 -23.89 5.05 -11.55
CA THR A 67 -22.84 5.95 -12.04
C THR A 67 -22.35 6.95 -11.00
N GLY A 68 -22.89 6.91 -9.79
CA GLY A 68 -22.47 7.78 -8.69
C GLY A 68 -21.21 7.26 -7.97
N PRO A 69 -20.63 8.06 -7.04
CA PRO A 69 -19.44 7.69 -6.29
C PRO A 69 -19.62 6.41 -5.46
N GLU A 70 -20.83 6.07 -5.02
CA GLU A 70 -21.17 4.82 -4.34
C GLU A 70 -20.80 3.57 -5.12
N GLY A 71 -20.73 3.67 -6.45
CA GLY A 71 -20.27 2.59 -7.31
C GLY A 71 -18.87 2.08 -6.97
N ILE A 72 -17.98 2.89 -6.38
CA ILE A 72 -16.62 2.45 -6.02
C ILE A 72 -16.62 1.40 -4.89
N GLU A 73 -17.58 1.50 -3.96
CA GLU A 73 -17.72 0.59 -2.83
C GLU A 73 -18.45 -0.68 -3.26
N ILE A 74 -19.53 -0.51 -4.04
CA ILE A 74 -20.35 -1.61 -4.57
C ILE A 74 -19.54 -2.53 -5.50
N SER A 75 -18.73 -1.96 -6.39
CA SER A 75 -17.95 -2.72 -7.38
C SER A 75 -16.76 -3.48 -6.79
N ARG A 76 -16.36 -3.17 -5.54
CA ARG A 76 -15.11 -3.66 -4.92
C ARG A 76 -15.33 -4.05 -3.45
N PRO A 77 -16.22 -5.00 -3.14
CA PRO A 77 -16.50 -5.40 -1.77
C PRO A 77 -15.25 -5.98 -1.09
N GLU A 78 -15.22 -5.98 0.24
CA GLU A 78 -14.01 -6.28 1.02
C GLU A 78 -13.42 -7.67 0.79
N GLU A 79 -14.22 -8.63 0.35
CA GLU A 79 -13.76 -9.97 -0.01
C GLU A 79 -12.73 -9.99 -1.15
N LEU A 80 -12.80 -9.03 -2.09
CA LEU A 80 -11.81 -8.90 -3.18
C LEU A 80 -10.45 -8.44 -2.65
N GLU A 81 -10.43 -7.62 -1.60
CA GLU A 81 -9.20 -7.22 -0.91
C GLU A 81 -8.64 -8.38 -0.08
N ALA A 82 -9.50 -9.09 0.65
CA ALA A 82 -9.11 -10.22 1.49
C ALA A 82 -8.53 -11.39 0.67
N GLU A 83 -9.16 -11.74 -0.46
CA GLU A 83 -8.68 -12.79 -1.38
C GLU A 83 -7.28 -12.45 -1.90
N ALA A 84 -7.12 -11.25 -2.47
CA ALA A 84 -5.84 -10.81 -3.03
C ALA A 84 -4.75 -10.71 -1.95
N THR A 85 -5.11 -10.24 -0.76
CA THR A 85 -4.20 -10.21 0.40
C THR A 85 -3.74 -11.62 0.79
N HIS A 86 -4.66 -12.58 0.85
CA HIS A 86 -4.32 -13.97 1.16
C HIS A 86 -3.42 -14.60 0.08
N ARG A 87 -3.76 -14.38 -1.20
CA ARG A 87 -3.01 -14.87 -2.35
C ARG A 87 -1.59 -14.32 -2.38
N VAL A 88 -1.42 -13.01 -2.19
CA VAL A 88 -0.08 -12.41 -2.26
C VAL A 88 0.82 -12.81 -1.10
N ILE A 89 0.25 -12.96 0.11
CA ILE A 89 0.97 -13.51 1.26
C ILE A 89 1.44 -14.93 0.96
N THR A 90 0.61 -15.73 0.29
CA THR A 90 0.97 -17.09 -0.11
C THR A 90 2.13 -17.11 -1.10
N ILE A 91 2.08 -16.27 -2.15
CA ILE A 91 3.16 -16.15 -3.13
C ILE A 91 4.46 -15.68 -2.45
N ALA A 92 4.38 -14.63 -1.63
CA ALA A 92 5.53 -14.08 -0.91
C ALA A 92 6.20 -15.11 0.02
N ASN A 93 5.40 -15.90 0.74
CA ASN A 93 5.88 -16.98 1.59
C ASN A 93 6.58 -18.08 0.78
N ARG A 94 6.06 -18.43 -0.41
CA ARG A 94 6.71 -19.40 -1.31
C ARG A 94 8.02 -18.90 -1.91
N THR A 95 8.17 -17.59 -2.08
CA THR A 95 9.42 -16.98 -2.58
C THR A 95 10.41 -16.62 -1.49
N HIS A 96 10.01 -16.72 -0.21
CA HIS A 96 10.76 -16.20 0.94
C HIS A 96 11.07 -14.70 0.82
N CYS A 97 10.13 -13.92 0.28
CA CYS A 97 10.24 -12.47 0.18
C CYS A 97 9.39 -11.83 1.28
N PRO A 98 9.92 -10.85 2.05
CA PRO A 98 9.06 -10.04 2.91
C PRO A 98 8.07 -9.24 2.04
N VAL A 99 6.80 -9.24 2.44
CA VAL A 99 5.75 -8.49 1.74
C VAL A 99 5.16 -7.43 2.66
N TYR A 100 4.80 -6.30 2.06
CA TYR A 100 4.26 -5.13 2.72
C TYR A 100 2.93 -4.74 2.05
N LEU A 101 1.81 -4.98 2.73
CA LEU A 101 0.48 -4.68 2.21
C LEU A 101 0.18 -3.20 2.39
N VAL A 102 -0.23 -2.53 1.32
CA VAL A 102 -0.53 -1.09 1.34
C VAL A 102 -2.03 -0.85 1.40
N ASN A 103 -2.42 0.26 2.03
CA ASN A 103 -3.80 0.75 2.09
C ASN A 103 -4.82 -0.29 2.60
N VAL A 104 -4.47 -1.08 3.63
CA VAL A 104 -5.41 -2.05 4.21
C VAL A 104 -6.66 -1.33 4.70
N SER A 105 -7.80 -1.67 4.12
CA SER A 105 -9.05 -0.92 4.29
C SER A 105 -10.13 -1.66 5.06
N SER A 106 -10.06 -2.98 5.13
CA SER A 106 -11.14 -3.85 5.62
C SER A 106 -10.75 -4.69 6.81
N MET A 107 -11.76 -5.13 7.56
CA MET A 107 -11.57 -6.09 8.66
C MET A 107 -11.14 -7.45 8.12
N SER A 108 -11.72 -7.91 7.00
CA SER A 108 -11.38 -9.19 6.39
C SER A 108 -9.91 -9.27 5.97
N ALA A 109 -9.36 -8.23 5.30
CA ALA A 109 -7.94 -8.20 4.97
C ALA A 109 -7.06 -8.14 6.23
N GLY A 110 -7.50 -7.39 7.26
CA GLY A 110 -6.86 -7.34 8.57
C GLY A 110 -6.76 -8.72 9.25
N ASP A 111 -7.84 -9.50 9.24
CA ASP A 111 -7.88 -10.86 9.79
C ASP A 111 -6.94 -11.81 9.03
N VAL A 112 -6.91 -11.72 7.69
CA VAL A 112 -5.98 -12.50 6.86
C VAL A 112 -4.52 -12.19 7.24
N ILE A 113 -4.18 -10.91 7.43
CA ILE A 113 -2.84 -10.49 7.84
C ILE A 113 -2.52 -10.97 9.25
N ALA A 114 -3.46 -10.86 10.19
CA ALA A 114 -3.28 -11.31 11.56
C ALA A 114 -3.02 -12.83 11.62
N ALA A 115 -3.82 -13.62 10.89
CA ALA A 115 -3.64 -15.06 10.79
C ALA A 115 -2.28 -15.44 10.16
N ALA A 116 -1.86 -14.72 9.10
CA ALA A 116 -0.57 -14.93 8.47
C ALA A 116 0.61 -14.65 9.42
N LYS A 117 0.51 -13.56 10.21
CA LYS A 117 1.50 -13.23 11.24
C LYS A 117 1.56 -14.28 12.34
N MET A 118 0.42 -14.80 12.79
CA MET A 118 0.37 -15.89 13.79
C MET A 118 1.06 -17.17 13.30
N GLN A 119 1.07 -17.40 11.99
CA GLN A 119 1.79 -18.53 11.35
C GLN A 119 3.29 -18.26 11.15
N GLY A 120 3.82 -17.12 11.60
CA GLY A 120 5.23 -16.75 11.45
C GLY A 120 5.63 -16.28 10.05
N LYS A 121 4.65 -15.97 9.17
CA LYS A 121 4.94 -15.42 7.85
C LYS A 121 5.46 -13.98 7.98
N VAL A 122 6.44 -13.62 7.14
CA VAL A 122 7.05 -12.28 7.15
C VAL A 122 6.17 -11.31 6.37
N VAL A 123 5.16 -10.77 7.05
CA VAL A 123 4.15 -9.87 6.49
C VAL A 123 4.08 -8.59 7.31
N TYR A 124 4.21 -7.46 6.62
CA TYR A 124 3.96 -6.13 7.14
C TYR A 124 2.74 -5.53 6.46
N ALA A 125 2.14 -4.53 7.08
CA ALA A 125 0.97 -3.86 6.53
C ALA A 125 0.94 -2.40 6.99
N GLU A 126 0.43 -1.52 6.13
CA GLU A 126 -0.01 -0.17 6.46
C GLU A 126 -1.49 0.00 6.16
N THR A 127 -2.08 0.98 6.82
CA THR A 127 -3.39 1.54 6.50
C THR A 127 -3.26 3.05 6.39
N THR A 128 -4.23 3.72 5.78
CA THR A 128 -4.23 5.18 5.67
C THR A 128 -5.02 5.81 6.81
N THR A 129 -4.80 7.11 7.08
CA THR A 129 -5.61 7.87 8.03
C THR A 129 -7.09 7.82 7.66
N ALA A 130 -7.42 7.85 6.36
CA ALA A 130 -8.79 7.79 5.90
C ALA A 130 -9.45 6.45 6.28
N HIS A 131 -8.80 5.32 5.97
CA HIS A 131 -9.31 3.99 6.33
C HIS A 131 -9.41 3.77 7.84
N ALA A 132 -8.45 4.31 8.61
CA ALA A 132 -8.42 4.17 10.06
C ALA A 132 -9.43 5.05 10.81
N THR A 133 -10.02 6.07 10.17
CA THR A 133 -10.86 7.06 10.88
C THR A 133 -12.21 7.38 10.23
N LEU A 134 -12.39 7.06 8.94
CA LEU A 134 -13.61 7.38 8.18
C LEU A 134 -14.35 6.10 7.77
N THR A 135 -15.60 6.27 7.34
CA THR A 135 -16.47 5.18 6.86
C THR A 135 -16.95 5.45 5.43
N GLY A 136 -17.36 4.39 4.73
CA GLY A 136 -17.90 4.44 3.38
C GLY A 136 -19.27 5.13 3.26
N LEU A 137 -19.89 5.49 4.39
CA LEU A 137 -21.17 6.23 4.39
C LEU A 137 -21.08 7.56 3.63
N HIS A 138 -19.89 8.15 3.54
CA HIS A 138 -19.66 9.36 2.75
C HIS A 138 -19.95 9.19 1.26
N TYR A 139 -19.86 7.98 0.70
CA TYR A 139 -20.18 7.72 -0.71
C TYR A 139 -21.67 7.89 -1.04
N TYR A 140 -22.53 7.76 -0.04
CA TYR A 140 -24.00 7.86 -0.19
C TYR A 140 -24.52 9.25 0.20
N HIS A 141 -23.64 10.24 0.29
CA HIS A 141 -24.02 11.62 0.57
C HIS A 141 -24.80 12.23 -0.59
N GLN A 142 -25.81 13.05 -0.29
CA GLN A 142 -26.71 13.63 -1.31
C GLN A 142 -26.01 14.63 -2.23
N ASP A 143 -25.01 15.35 -1.71
CA ASP A 143 -24.12 16.16 -2.54
C ASP A 143 -23.05 15.27 -3.20
N TRP A 144 -23.08 15.26 -4.53
CA TRP A 144 -22.15 14.50 -5.36
C TRP A 144 -20.70 14.92 -5.14
N PHE A 145 -20.41 16.20 -4.96
CA PHE A 145 -19.04 16.68 -4.76
C PHE A 145 -18.46 16.18 -3.44
N HIS A 146 -19.28 16.19 -2.37
CA HIS A 146 -18.93 15.56 -1.11
C HIS A 146 -18.61 14.08 -1.33
N ALA A 147 -19.52 13.31 -1.93
CA ALA A 147 -19.31 11.87 -2.10
C ALA A 147 -18.07 11.55 -2.95
N ALA A 148 -17.87 12.27 -4.06
CA ALA A 148 -16.73 12.11 -4.94
C ALA A 148 -15.38 12.41 -4.26
N ALA A 149 -15.34 13.34 -3.30
CA ALA A 149 -14.12 13.71 -2.59
C ALA A 149 -13.52 12.58 -1.72
N TYR A 150 -14.31 11.56 -1.39
CA TYR A 150 -13.87 10.41 -0.58
C TYR A 150 -13.48 9.20 -1.43
N VAL A 151 -13.61 9.28 -2.76
CA VAL A 151 -13.29 8.17 -3.67
C VAL A 151 -11.79 7.87 -3.61
N THR A 152 -11.47 6.67 -3.14
CA THR A 152 -10.11 6.14 -3.01
C THR A 152 -10.14 4.62 -3.15
N VAL A 153 -8.99 3.98 -3.30
CA VAL A 153 -8.89 2.52 -3.38
C VAL A 153 -7.85 1.92 -2.42
N PRO A 154 -8.14 0.75 -1.82
CA PRO A 154 -9.48 0.14 -1.72
C PRO A 154 -10.48 1.12 -1.06
N PRO A 155 -11.80 1.01 -1.30
CA PRO A 155 -12.76 2.01 -0.84
C PRO A 155 -12.86 2.03 0.69
N LEU A 156 -13.35 3.15 1.25
CA LEU A 156 -13.78 3.18 2.64
C LEU A 156 -14.94 2.19 2.84
N ARG A 157 -14.95 1.45 3.95
CA ARG A 157 -15.94 0.39 4.18
C ARG A 157 -17.19 0.90 4.89
N LEU A 158 -18.35 0.36 4.53
CA LEU A 158 -19.63 0.75 5.14
C LEU A 158 -19.78 0.29 6.58
N ASP A 159 -19.12 -0.82 6.96
CA ASP A 159 -19.17 -1.30 8.34
C ASP A 159 -18.53 -0.28 9.29
N THR A 160 -19.34 0.25 10.20
CA THR A 160 -18.92 1.27 11.17
C THR A 160 -17.88 0.77 12.17
N ASN A 161 -17.69 -0.55 12.28
CA ASN A 161 -16.66 -1.15 13.14
C ASN A 161 -15.28 -1.16 12.50
N THR A 162 -15.17 -0.97 11.17
CA THR A 162 -13.90 -1.10 10.45
C THR A 162 -12.82 -0.19 11.01
N SER A 163 -13.11 1.10 11.22
CA SER A 163 -12.12 2.08 11.72
C SER A 163 -11.58 1.69 13.09
N ALA A 164 -12.47 1.32 14.02
CA ALA A 164 -12.09 0.90 15.37
C ALA A 164 -11.27 -0.40 15.36
N TYR A 165 -11.65 -1.35 14.51
CA TYR A 165 -10.94 -2.60 14.32
C TYR A 165 -9.53 -2.38 13.78
N LEU A 166 -9.36 -1.58 12.71
CA LEU A 166 -8.06 -1.26 12.12
C LEU A 166 -7.15 -0.53 13.13
N MET A 167 -7.70 0.42 13.90
CA MET A 167 -6.98 1.06 14.98
C MET A 167 -6.53 0.06 16.06
N SER A 168 -7.35 -0.95 16.37
CA SER A 168 -6.97 -2.01 17.30
C SER A 168 -5.80 -2.85 16.77
N LEU A 169 -5.74 -3.14 15.46
CA LEU A 169 -4.63 -3.86 14.84
C LEU A 169 -3.33 -3.05 14.90
N LEU A 170 -3.41 -1.74 14.66
CA LEU A 170 -2.26 -0.83 14.81
C LEU A 170 -1.74 -0.83 16.26
N ALA A 171 -2.63 -0.79 17.24
CA ALA A 171 -2.26 -0.80 18.65
C ALA A 171 -1.62 -2.14 19.09
N LYS A 172 -2.14 -3.27 18.61
CA LYS A 172 -1.65 -4.62 18.94
C LYS A 172 -0.24 -4.90 18.42
N ASN A 173 0.21 -4.18 17.39
CA ASN A 173 1.52 -4.38 16.78
C ASN A 173 2.70 -3.79 17.58
N ARG A 174 2.49 -3.39 18.86
CA ARG A 174 3.47 -2.66 19.69
C ARG A 174 4.20 -3.47 20.78
N ALA A 175 3.99 -4.78 20.95
CA ALA A 175 4.82 -5.66 21.83
C ALA A 175 4.59 -7.17 21.52
N PRO A 176 5.60 -8.06 21.60
CA PRO A 176 6.25 -8.40 22.86
C PRO A 176 7.79 -8.37 22.86
N SER A 177 8.30 -7.81 23.95
CA SER A 177 9.64 -8.02 24.50
C SER A 177 9.91 -9.51 24.75
N GLY A 178 10.72 -10.11 23.89
CA GLY A 178 11.26 -11.47 24.06
C GLY A 178 12.57 -11.59 23.28
N PRO A 179 13.52 -12.44 23.70
CA PRO A 179 14.86 -12.55 23.10
C PRO A 179 14.85 -13.10 21.65
N HIS A 180 13.67 -13.46 21.13
CA HIS A 180 13.45 -13.89 19.74
C HIS A 180 12.27 -13.14 19.11
N SER A 181 12.31 -11.81 19.12
CA SER A 181 11.29 -10.98 18.48
C SER A 181 11.96 -10.06 17.47
N VAL A 182 11.74 -10.33 16.18
CA VAL A 182 12.05 -9.41 15.08
C VAL A 182 11.11 -8.21 15.20
N GLY A 183 11.48 -7.26 16.04
CA GLY A 183 10.89 -5.93 16.06
C GLY A 183 11.12 -5.26 14.71
N ALA A 184 10.13 -4.51 14.24
CA ALA A 184 10.17 -3.74 13.01
C ALA A 184 11.28 -2.67 13.07
N ALA A 185 12.50 -3.09 12.79
CA ALA A 185 13.52 -2.28 12.16
C ALA A 185 13.74 -2.90 10.78
N LEU A 186 13.61 -2.10 9.73
CA LEU A 186 14.17 -2.44 8.43
C LEU A 186 15.62 -2.95 8.67
N PRO A 187 16.08 -4.02 8.00
CA PRO A 187 17.45 -4.45 8.14
C PRO A 187 18.37 -3.26 7.87
N LYS A 188 19.14 -2.85 8.89
CA LYS A 188 20.12 -1.77 8.74
C LYS A 188 21.09 -2.20 7.64
N PRO A 189 21.32 -1.38 6.60
CA PRO A 189 22.38 -1.67 5.65
C PRO A 189 23.70 -1.74 6.43
N SER A 190 24.48 -2.79 6.22
CA SER A 190 25.85 -2.86 6.69
C SER A 190 26.61 -1.70 6.06
N LEU A 191 26.93 -0.67 6.84
CA LEU A 191 27.84 0.39 6.40
C LEU A 191 29.21 -0.23 6.18
N SER A 192 29.55 -0.55 4.94
CA SER A 192 30.95 -0.54 4.52
C SER A 192 31.39 0.91 4.50
N THR A 193 32.39 1.25 5.31
CA THR A 193 33.00 2.56 5.41
C THR A 193 33.50 3.04 4.03
N CYS A 194 32.78 3.94 3.38
CA CYS A 194 33.32 4.74 2.28
C CYS A 194 33.94 6.01 2.87
N GLY A 195 35.21 6.24 2.55
CA GLY A 195 36.05 7.30 3.10
C GLY A 195 35.54 8.71 2.82
N ALA A 196 35.96 9.62 3.70
CA ALA A 196 35.65 11.04 3.68
C ALA A 196 36.01 11.71 2.34
N GLY A 197 35.02 12.35 1.71
CA GLY A 197 35.26 13.21 0.54
C GLY A 197 34.02 13.45 -0.31
N CYS A 198 33.07 14.27 0.17
CA CYS A 198 32.10 14.90 -0.72
C CYS A 198 31.67 16.27 -0.16
N PRO A 199 31.62 17.36 -0.96
CA PRO A 199 31.27 18.70 -0.48
C PRO A 199 29.75 18.90 -0.34
N THR A 200 29.33 19.72 0.62
CA THR A 200 27.94 20.07 0.92
C THR A 200 27.35 21.06 -0.12
N PRO A 201 26.11 20.88 -0.63
CA PRO A 201 25.43 21.92 -1.40
C PRO A 201 24.71 22.93 -0.48
N ARG A 202 24.63 24.19 -0.90
CA ARG A 202 23.93 25.28 -0.19
C ARG A 202 22.44 25.33 -0.56
N ALA A 203 21.64 25.84 0.37
CA ALA A 203 20.17 25.91 0.34
C ALA A 203 19.55 26.89 -0.69
N SER A 204 20.28 27.31 -1.73
CA SER A 204 19.80 28.28 -2.73
C SER A 204 19.33 27.66 -4.06
N ASP A 205 19.48 26.36 -4.26
CA ASP A 205 19.26 25.74 -5.58
C ASP A 205 17.84 25.16 -5.78
N CYS A 206 16.92 25.41 -4.84
CA CYS A 206 15.55 24.89 -4.88
C CYS A 206 14.51 26.01 -5.07
N VAL A 207 14.49 26.67 -6.23
CA VAL A 207 13.31 27.44 -6.66
C VAL A 207 13.10 27.28 -8.16
N GLY A 208 12.14 26.43 -8.55
CA GLY A 208 11.59 26.36 -9.90
C GLY A 208 10.12 26.77 -9.88
N ALA A 209 9.80 27.89 -10.54
CA ALA A 209 8.46 28.47 -10.65
C ALA A 209 7.52 27.66 -11.58
N PRO A 210 6.17 27.81 -11.45
CA PRO A 210 5.20 27.07 -12.27
C PRO A 210 4.93 27.75 -13.63
N LEU A 211 4.65 26.94 -14.66
CA LEU A 211 4.15 27.38 -15.97
C LEU A 211 2.60 27.30 -16.03
N PRO A 212 1.91 28.22 -16.74
CA PRO A 212 0.44 28.26 -16.83
C PRO A 212 -0.11 27.42 -17.99
N GLY A 213 -1.28 26.75 -17.81
CA GLY A 213 -2.13 26.41 -18.95
C GLY A 213 -2.86 25.04 -19.04
N HIS A 214 -2.90 24.18 -18.01
CA HIS A 214 -3.65 22.91 -18.10
C HIS A 214 -4.63 22.69 -16.93
N PRO A 215 -5.87 22.21 -17.20
CA PRO A 215 -6.80 21.81 -16.15
C PRO A 215 -6.33 20.49 -15.54
N ALA A 216 -6.14 20.47 -14.23
CA ALA A 216 -5.76 19.30 -13.47
C ALA A 216 -6.96 18.37 -13.20
N PRO A 217 -6.73 17.07 -13.05
CA PRO A 217 -7.36 16.28 -12.02
C PRO A 217 -6.31 15.92 -10.96
N TRP A 218 -6.35 16.62 -9.82
CA TRP A 218 -5.55 16.26 -8.66
C TRP A 218 -6.21 15.08 -7.95
N VAL A 219 -5.79 13.87 -8.28
CA VAL A 219 -5.88 12.73 -7.34
C VAL A 219 -4.54 12.67 -6.65
N LEU A 220 -4.44 13.24 -5.45
CA LEU A 220 -3.30 13.03 -4.57
C LEU A 220 -3.36 11.59 -4.05
N SER A 221 -2.88 10.65 -4.87
CA SER A 221 -2.37 9.38 -4.37
C SER A 221 -1.26 9.71 -3.38
N SER A 222 -1.43 9.25 -2.14
CA SER A 222 -0.48 9.37 -1.03
C SER A 222 0.95 9.10 -1.49
N LEU A 223 1.72 10.17 -1.72
CA LEU A 223 3.17 10.11 -1.86
C LEU A 223 3.73 9.65 -0.52
N GLY A 224 4.33 8.46 -0.53
CA GLY A 224 5.04 7.91 0.61
C GLY A 224 6.09 8.89 1.12
N THR A 225 6.16 9.03 2.44
CA THR A 225 7.20 9.77 3.14
C THR A 225 8.58 9.25 2.70
N VAL A 226 9.31 10.07 1.94
CA VAL A 226 10.76 9.90 1.81
C VAL A 226 11.33 10.20 3.19
N LEU A 227 11.74 9.15 3.92
CA LEU A 227 12.48 9.30 5.17
C LEU A 227 13.89 9.84 4.85
N HIS A 228 14.02 11.16 4.72
CA HIS A 228 15.32 11.80 4.84
C HIS A 228 15.76 11.72 6.31
N GLY A 229 16.77 10.89 6.57
CA GLY A 229 17.41 10.85 7.88
C GLY A 229 18.07 12.18 8.18
N CYS A 230 17.56 12.91 9.18
CA CYS A 230 18.30 14.00 9.81
C CYS A 230 19.53 13.41 10.54
N PRO A 231 20.74 13.98 10.35
CA PRO A 231 21.83 13.74 11.27
C PRO A 231 21.56 14.52 12.56
N ASN A 232 21.58 13.82 13.70
CA ASN A 232 21.51 14.44 15.03
C ASN A 232 22.84 15.13 15.40
N PRO A 233 22.81 16.12 16.31
CA PRO A 233 23.88 17.09 16.55
C PRO A 233 25.16 16.52 17.17
#